data_AF-A0A821PSH7-F1
#
_entry.id   AF-A0A821PSH7-F1
#
_cell.length_a   1.000
_cell.length_b   1.000
_cell.length_c   1.000
_cell.angle_alpha   90.00
_cell.angle_beta   90.00
_cell.angle_gamma   90.00
#
_symmetry.space_group_name_H-M   'P 1'
#
loop_
_entity.id
_entity.type
_entity.pdbx_description
1 polymer ?
#
loop_
_entity_poly.entity_id
_entity_poly.type
_entity_poly.pdbx_seq_one_letter_code
_entity_poly.pdbx_strand_id
1 'polypeptide(L)'
;KQHINLTSTIHLLIKWVQLICAHYKFWLYDLQESFADGRALLYIISYYLPSLCDYKRDIKHLTTLATCQTRNEHIKFNVELGQQQLINIYERNVKSNFRLLEECIKLFGTFSSDFIKYEYYAKDVPDERCTIIILAMLAHDLIFSNNNNNENDFRHQKLFKELKEKYF
;
A
#
# COMPACT_ATOMS: atom_id res chain seq x y z
N LYS A 1 -18.03 -0.08 -27.75
CA LYS A 1 -16.91 -0.52 -26.88
C LYS A 1 -16.08 0.71 -26.52
N GLN A 2 -16.23 1.27 -25.32
CA GLN A 2 -15.34 2.34 -24.86
C GLN A 2 -13.95 1.72 -24.60
N HIS A 3 -12.94 2.21 -25.29
CA HIS A 3 -11.53 1.89 -24.99
C HIS A 3 -11.16 2.64 -23.72
N ILE A 4 -10.93 1.91 -22.63
CA ILE A 4 -10.34 2.48 -21.42
C ILE A 4 -8.88 2.75 -21.75
N ASN A 5 -8.45 4.01 -21.67
CA ASN A 5 -7.04 4.36 -21.80
C ASN A 5 -6.32 3.97 -20.50
N LEU A 6 -5.73 2.78 -20.50
CA LEU A 6 -5.10 2.18 -19.32
C LEU A 6 -4.01 3.08 -18.71
N THR A 7 -3.28 3.83 -19.53
CA THR A 7 -2.27 4.79 -19.05
C THR A 7 -2.90 5.92 -18.25
N SER A 8 -4.05 6.43 -18.69
CA SER A 8 -4.78 7.48 -17.95
C SER A 8 -5.34 6.94 -16.63
N THR A 9 -5.83 5.70 -16.61
CA THR A 9 -6.34 5.05 -15.40
C THR A 9 -5.24 4.80 -14.37
N ILE A 10 -4.08 4.29 -14.80
CA ILE A 10 -2.91 4.08 -13.90
C ILE A 10 -2.46 5.42 -13.33
N HIS A 11 -2.40 6.47 -14.14
CA HIS A 11 -2.04 7.81 -13.66
C HIS A 11 -3.00 8.34 -12.59
N LEU A 12 -4.31 8.11 -12.75
CA LEU A 12 -5.31 8.47 -11.75
C LEU A 12 -5.13 7.66 -10.46
N LEU A 13 -4.83 6.37 -10.57
CA LEU A 13 -4.58 5.50 -9.42
C LEU A 13 -3.36 5.97 -8.62
N ILE A 14 -2.27 6.33 -9.31
CA ILE A 14 -1.06 6.89 -8.68
C ILE A 14 -1.40 8.20 -7.96
N LYS A 15 -2.10 9.12 -8.62
CA LYS A 15 -2.51 10.41 -8.01
C LYS A 15 -3.38 10.22 -6.78
N TRP A 16 -4.29 9.24 -6.82
CA TRP A 16 -5.15 8.91 -5.69
C TRP A 16 -4.32 8.49 -4.47
N VAL A 17 -3.36 7.57 -4.64
CA VAL A 17 -2.50 7.15 -3.53
C VAL A 17 -1.57 8.27 -3.06
N GLN A 18 -1.01 9.06 -3.97
CA GLN A 18 -0.18 10.21 -3.62
C GLN A 18 -0.93 11.22 -2.75
N LEU A 19 -2.19 11.51 -3.08
CA LEU A 19 -3.02 12.44 -2.30
C LEU A 19 -3.28 11.91 -0.88
N ILE A 20 -3.60 10.62 -0.75
CA ILE A 20 -3.78 9.97 0.55
C ILE A 20 -2.48 9.99 1.35
N CYS A 21 -1.36 9.60 0.74
CA CYS A 21 -0.07 9.60 1.43
C CYS A 21 0.34 11.01 1.88
N ALA A 22 0.07 12.03 1.07
CA ALA A 22 0.32 13.43 1.42
C ALA A 22 -0.47 13.89 2.66
N HIS A 23 -1.69 13.37 2.88
CA HIS A 23 -2.46 13.61 4.11
C HIS A 23 -1.67 13.19 5.36
N TYR A 24 -0.93 12.10 5.28
CA TYR A 24 -0.06 11.59 6.34
C TYR A 24 1.38 12.13 6.29
N LYS A 25 1.62 13.18 5.50
CA LYS A 25 2.96 13.77 5.29
C LYS A 25 3.99 12.76 4.76
N PHE A 26 3.52 11.73 4.05
CA PHE A 26 4.36 10.76 3.37
C PHE A 26 4.45 11.12 1.89
N TRP A 27 5.67 11.29 1.39
CA TRP A 27 5.92 11.50 -0.03
C TRP A 27 6.16 10.18 -0.74
N LEU A 28 5.26 9.86 -1.66
CA LEU A 28 5.33 8.69 -2.53
C LEU A 28 6.00 9.09 -3.85
N TYR A 29 7.19 8.55 -4.10
CA TYR A 29 8.04 8.90 -5.24
C TYR A 29 7.94 7.91 -6.40
N ASP A 30 7.67 6.65 -6.08
CA ASP A 30 7.70 5.52 -7.00
C ASP A 30 6.71 4.43 -6.57
N LEU A 31 6.54 3.38 -7.38
CA LEU A 31 5.63 2.26 -7.12
C LEU A 31 6.35 1.00 -6.61
N GLN A 32 7.62 1.12 -6.21
CA GLN A 32 8.47 0.03 -5.77
C GLN A 32 8.96 0.28 -4.34
N GLU A 33 10.02 1.06 -4.18
CA GLU A 33 10.61 1.43 -2.89
C GLU A 33 9.58 2.10 -1.98
N SER A 34 8.76 3.02 -2.48
CA SER A 34 7.77 3.72 -1.64
C SER A 34 6.71 2.78 -1.03
N PHE A 35 6.60 1.54 -1.50
CA PHE A 35 5.67 0.52 -1.02
C PHE A 35 6.34 -0.63 -0.25
N ALA A 36 7.68 -0.71 -0.29
CA ALA A 36 8.41 -1.88 0.22
C ALA A 36 8.36 -2.06 1.74
N ASP A 37 7.90 -1.05 2.50
CA ASP A 37 7.71 -1.18 3.95
C ASP A 37 6.25 -1.28 4.41
N GLY A 38 5.33 -1.37 3.45
CA GLY A 38 3.89 -1.54 3.68
C GLY A 38 3.15 -0.31 4.20
N ARG A 39 3.84 0.79 4.53
CA ARG A 39 3.21 1.98 5.13
C ARG A 39 2.24 2.65 4.17
N ALA A 40 2.63 2.86 2.91
CA ALA A 40 1.77 3.46 1.90
C ALA A 40 0.44 2.69 1.73
N LEU A 41 0.49 1.35 1.73
CA LEU A 41 -0.71 0.51 1.64
C LEU A 41 -1.60 0.65 2.89
N LEU A 42 -1.00 0.63 4.08
CA LEU A 42 -1.72 0.83 5.34
C LEU A 42 -2.30 2.24 5.47
N TYR A 43 -1.67 3.26 4.89
CA TYR A 43 -2.19 4.64 4.87
C TYR A 43 -3.46 4.74 4.04
N ILE A 44 -3.53 4.03 2.92
CA ILE A 44 -4.76 3.89 2.13
C ILE A 44 -5.87 3.29 3.00
N ILE A 45 -5.60 2.19 3.69
CA ILE A 45 -6.61 1.54 4.55
C ILE A 45 -7.02 2.47 5.70
N SER A 46 -6.05 3.07 6.40
CA SER A 46 -6.31 3.96 7.54
C SER A 46 -7.14 5.18 7.15
N TYR A 47 -6.96 5.69 5.92
CA TYR A 47 -7.73 6.84 5.41
C TYR A 47 -9.22 6.52 5.24
N TYR A 48 -9.55 5.34 4.74
CA TYR A 48 -10.94 4.94 4.50
C TYR A 48 -11.58 4.23 5.71
N LEU A 49 -10.79 3.46 6.47
CA LEU A 49 -11.23 2.59 7.55
C LEU A 49 -10.36 2.81 8.82
N PRO A 50 -10.38 4.00 9.43
CA PRO A 50 -9.54 4.30 10.60
C PRO A 50 -9.89 3.44 11.84
N SER A 51 -11.10 2.90 11.92
CA SER A 51 -11.49 1.94 12.96
C SER A 51 -10.79 0.59 12.82
N LEU A 52 -10.36 0.24 11.61
CA LEU A 52 -9.67 -1.01 11.29
C LEU A 52 -8.15 -0.87 11.43
N CYS A 53 -7.60 0.30 11.09
CA CYS A 53 -6.18 0.59 11.14
C CYS A 53 -5.97 2.05 11.52
N ASP A 54 -5.51 2.32 12.75
CA ASP A 54 -5.14 3.66 13.17
C ASP A 54 -3.69 3.96 12.78
N TYR A 55 -3.50 5.01 11.97
CA TYR A 55 -2.19 5.40 11.46
C TYR A 55 -1.15 5.62 12.57
N LYS A 56 -1.52 6.20 13.71
CA LYS A 56 -0.57 6.58 14.76
C LYS A 56 -0.22 5.40 15.66
N ARG A 57 -1.22 4.59 16.00
CA ARG A 57 -1.10 3.51 16.98
C ARG A 57 -0.59 2.20 16.36
N ASP A 58 -1.13 1.85 15.19
CA ASP A 58 -1.01 0.48 14.67
C ASP A 58 0.19 0.37 13.71
N ILE A 59 0.40 1.37 12.86
CA ILE A 59 1.46 1.37 11.83
C ILE A 59 2.84 1.64 12.44
N LYS A 60 3.83 0.81 12.09
CA LYS A 60 5.23 1.01 12.49
C LYS A 60 5.91 1.97 11.51
N HIS A 61 6.19 3.18 12.00
CA HIS A 61 6.80 4.26 11.21
C HIS A 61 8.32 4.18 11.11
N LEU A 62 8.99 3.50 12.06
CA LEU A 62 10.43 3.35 12.06
C LEU A 62 10.83 2.15 11.18
N THR A 63 11.03 2.38 9.88
CA THR A 63 11.40 1.37 8.89
C THR A 63 12.70 1.77 8.18
N THR A 64 13.28 0.87 7.38
CA THR A 64 14.49 1.14 6.58
C THR A 64 14.29 2.34 5.64
N LEU A 65 13.08 2.54 5.11
CA LEU A 65 12.75 3.68 4.23
C LEU A 65 12.43 4.97 4.98
N ALA A 66 12.08 4.89 6.27
CA ALA A 66 11.86 6.07 7.09
C ALA A 66 13.16 6.92 7.22
N THR A 67 14.33 6.28 7.10
CA THR A 67 15.62 6.97 7.01
C THR A 67 15.74 7.90 5.79
N CYS A 68 14.93 7.69 4.74
CA CYS A 68 14.94 8.47 3.50
C CYS A 68 13.80 9.52 3.42
N GLN A 69 12.79 9.46 4.29
CA GLN A 69 11.51 10.17 4.07
C GLN A 69 11.12 11.18 5.16
N THR A 70 11.69 11.13 6.37
CA THR A 70 11.43 12.12 7.44
C THR A 70 12.75 12.61 8.08
N ARG A 71 13.43 13.52 7.38
CA ARG A 71 14.81 13.99 7.65
C ARG A 71 15.14 14.41 9.10
N ASN A 72 14.17 14.85 9.91
CA ASN A 72 14.46 15.54 11.18
C ASN A 72 14.37 14.66 12.45
N GLU A 73 13.62 13.57 12.43
CA GLU A 73 13.46 12.70 13.62
C GLU A 73 14.52 11.58 13.66
N HIS A 74 15.09 11.22 12.50
CA HIS A 74 15.97 10.06 12.33
C HIS A 74 17.45 10.31 12.68
N ILE A 75 17.94 11.55 12.59
CA ILE A 75 19.36 11.86 12.83
C ILE A 75 19.73 11.65 14.31
N LYS A 76 18.81 11.90 15.24
CA LYS A 76 19.10 11.71 16.68
C LYS A 76 19.06 10.24 17.12
N PHE A 77 18.11 9.44 16.60
CA PHE A 77 17.92 8.05 17.04
C PHE A 77 19.02 7.09 16.55
N ASN A 78 19.55 7.31 15.35
CA ASN A 78 20.62 6.46 14.77
C ASN A 78 21.99 6.62 15.45
N VAL A 79 22.20 7.70 16.22
CA VAL A 79 23.47 7.94 16.93
C VAL A 79 23.53 7.18 18.26
N GLU A 80 22.38 6.81 18.83
CA GLU A 80 22.28 6.25 20.19
C GLU A 80 22.16 4.71 20.24
N LEU A 81 21.66 4.06 19.17
CA LEU A 81 21.63 2.59 19.05
C LEU A 81 22.67 2.11 18.03
N GLY A 82 23.42 1.06 18.36
CA GLY A 82 24.35 0.42 17.42
C GLY A 82 23.67 -0.03 16.12
N GLN A 83 24.38 0.11 14.99
CA GLN A 83 23.85 -0.09 13.63
C GLN A 83 23.14 -1.44 13.41
N GLN A 84 23.62 -2.53 14.03
CA GLN A 84 23.03 -3.87 13.89
C GLN A 84 21.69 -4.03 14.61
N GLN A 85 21.51 -3.41 15.78
CA GLN A 85 20.23 -3.46 16.50
C GLN A 85 19.14 -2.69 15.75
N LEU A 86 19.52 -1.60 15.08
CA LEU A 86 18.61 -0.80 14.25
C LEU A 86 18.12 -1.59 13.03
N ILE A 87 19.00 -2.30 12.34
CA ILE A 87 18.62 -3.14 11.18
C ILE A 87 17.54 -4.16 11.57
N ASN A 88 17.74 -4.86 12.71
CA ASN A 88 16.77 -5.84 13.21
C ASN A 88 15.42 -5.18 13.58
N ILE A 89 15.44 -3.96 14.15
CA ILE A 89 14.22 -3.21 14.47
C ILE A 89 13.49 -2.82 13.18
N TYR A 90 14.20 -2.32 12.17
CA TYR A 90 13.60 -1.94 10.89
C TYR A 90 12.94 -3.12 10.19
N GLU A 91 13.63 -4.24 10.05
CA GLU A 91 13.08 -5.44 9.41
C GLU A 91 11.86 -5.96 10.18
N ARG A 92 11.92 -5.99 11.52
CA ARG A 92 10.78 -6.39 12.36
C ARG A 92 9.56 -5.49 12.15
N ASN A 93 9.78 -4.18 12.03
CA ASN A 93 8.71 -3.21 11.82
C ASN A 93 8.08 -3.35 10.43
N VAL A 94 8.89 -3.58 9.38
CA VAL A 94 8.40 -3.90 8.03
C VAL A 94 7.51 -5.15 8.04
N LYS A 95 8.00 -6.26 8.61
CA LYS A 95 7.21 -7.49 8.74
C LYS A 95 5.91 -7.28 9.53
N SER A 96 5.96 -6.45 10.58
CA SER A 96 4.77 -6.13 11.39
C SER A 96 3.73 -5.35 10.57
N ASN A 97 4.16 -4.41 9.71
CA ASN A 97 3.27 -3.68 8.82
C ASN A 97 2.59 -4.62 7.81
N PHE A 98 3.34 -5.53 7.18
CA PHE A 98 2.75 -6.49 6.24
C PHE A 98 1.79 -7.47 6.91
N ARG A 99 2.10 -7.91 8.12
CA ARG A 99 1.15 -8.73 8.91
C ARG A 99 -0.15 -7.97 9.19
N LEU A 100 -0.06 -6.71 9.62
CA LEU A 100 -1.24 -5.87 9.83
C LEU A 100 -2.03 -5.69 8.52
N LEU A 101 -1.33 -5.47 7.41
CA LEU A 101 -1.94 -5.34 6.09
C LEU A 101 -2.71 -6.60 5.70
N GLU A 102 -2.14 -7.79 5.91
CA GLU A 102 -2.82 -9.07 5.70
C GLU A 102 -4.07 -9.22 6.56
N GLU A 103 -3.99 -8.84 7.84
CA GLU A 103 -5.11 -8.89 8.78
C GLU A 103 -6.23 -7.93 8.33
N CYS A 104 -5.90 -6.72 7.87
CA CYS A 104 -6.88 -5.80 7.31
C CYS A 104 -7.53 -6.35 6.03
N ILE A 105 -6.76 -6.84 5.06
CA ILE A 105 -7.30 -7.37 3.80
C ILE A 105 -8.21 -8.59 4.06
N LYS A 106 -7.90 -9.45 5.02
CA LYS A 106 -8.79 -10.57 5.38
C LYS A 106 -10.16 -10.12 5.91
N LEU A 107 -10.28 -8.89 6.42
CA LEU A 107 -11.51 -8.39 7.04
C LEU A 107 -12.43 -7.66 6.05
N PHE A 108 -11.91 -7.01 5.02
CA PHE A 108 -12.73 -6.27 4.04
C PHE A 108 -12.39 -6.54 2.56
N GLY A 109 -11.23 -7.13 2.30
CA GLY A 109 -10.70 -7.30 0.95
C GLY A 109 -11.39 -8.43 0.20
N THR A 110 -11.59 -8.23 -1.11
CA THR A 110 -12.11 -9.26 -2.01
C THR A 110 -11.01 -10.08 -2.68
N PHE A 111 -9.74 -9.68 -2.51
CA PHE A 111 -8.58 -10.36 -3.06
C PHE A 111 -7.80 -11.14 -2.00
N SER A 112 -7.05 -12.17 -2.43
CA SER A 112 -6.25 -12.98 -1.51
C SER A 112 -5.16 -12.14 -0.85
N SER A 113 -5.03 -12.26 0.47
CA SER A 113 -3.92 -11.69 1.23
C SER A 113 -2.56 -12.27 0.82
N ASP A 114 -2.51 -13.35 0.02
CA ASP A 114 -1.24 -13.92 -0.45
C ASP A 114 -0.45 -12.94 -1.33
N PHE A 115 -1.11 -12.03 -2.06
CA PHE A 115 -0.45 -11.04 -2.91
C PHE A 115 0.33 -9.97 -2.13
N ILE A 116 0.07 -9.84 -0.84
CA ILE A 116 0.63 -8.79 0.03
C ILE A 116 1.43 -9.37 1.19
N LYS A 117 1.68 -10.69 1.21
CA LYS A 117 2.58 -11.30 2.19
C LYS A 117 3.98 -10.75 2.00
N TYR A 118 4.65 -10.45 3.10
CA TYR A 118 6.00 -9.93 3.10
C TYR A 118 6.94 -10.78 2.23
N GLU A 119 6.88 -12.11 2.38
CA GLU A 119 7.76 -13.05 1.71
C GLU A 119 7.65 -13.02 0.18
N TYR A 120 6.49 -12.62 -0.34
CA TYR A 120 6.20 -12.59 -1.78
C TYR A 120 6.28 -11.19 -2.38
N TYR A 121 5.92 -10.16 -1.61
CA TYR A 121 5.80 -8.80 -2.14
C TYR A 121 7.00 -7.90 -1.80
N ALA A 122 7.54 -7.98 -0.59
CA ALA A 122 8.45 -6.97 -0.05
C ALA A 122 9.74 -7.50 0.58
N LYS A 123 9.98 -8.81 0.50
CA LYS A 123 11.27 -9.42 0.85
C LYS A 123 12.39 -8.87 -0.06
N ASP A 124 12.05 -8.67 -1.33
CA ASP A 124 12.85 -7.97 -2.32
C ASP A 124 12.11 -6.69 -2.74
N VAL A 125 12.74 -5.86 -3.58
CA VAL A 125 12.09 -4.64 -4.11
C VAL A 125 10.82 -5.02 -4.86
N PRO A 126 9.64 -4.45 -4.51
CA PRO A 126 8.38 -4.79 -5.17
C PRO A 126 8.41 -4.55 -6.68
N ASP A 127 7.76 -5.44 -7.43
CA ASP A 127 7.50 -5.20 -8.85
C ASP A 127 6.40 -4.13 -9.01
N GLU A 128 6.67 -3.11 -9.81
CA GLU A 128 5.76 -1.98 -10.04
C GLU A 128 4.37 -2.44 -10.55
N ARG A 129 4.32 -3.46 -11.41
CA ARG A 129 3.06 -3.97 -11.97
C ARG A 129 2.25 -4.66 -10.90
N CYS A 130 2.91 -5.41 -10.02
CA CYS A 130 2.28 -6.01 -8.84
C CYS A 130 1.68 -4.93 -7.94
N THR A 131 2.42 -3.86 -7.66
CA THR A 131 1.92 -2.71 -6.88
C THR A 131 0.69 -2.08 -7.54
N ILE A 132 0.70 -1.85 -8.86
CA ILE A 132 -0.47 -1.31 -9.59
C ILE A 132 -1.71 -2.19 -9.41
N ILE A 133 -1.54 -3.52 -9.46
CA ILE A 133 -2.64 -4.47 -9.31
C ILE A 133 -3.21 -4.41 -7.88
N ILE A 134 -2.35 -4.43 -6.86
CA ILE A 134 -2.77 -4.29 -5.46
C ILE A 134 -3.52 -2.97 -5.24
N LEU A 135 -3.00 -1.88 -5.78
CA LEU A 135 -3.66 -0.57 -5.69
C LEU A 135 -5.03 -0.56 -6.37
N ALA A 136 -5.17 -1.21 -7.53
CA ALA A 136 -6.45 -1.30 -8.22
C ALA A 136 -7.46 -2.14 -7.42
N MET A 137 -7.01 -3.23 -6.79
CA MET A 137 -7.83 -4.05 -5.90
C MET A 137 -8.27 -3.27 -4.64
N LEU A 138 -7.34 -2.55 -4.01
CA LEU A 138 -7.65 -1.67 -2.87
C LEU A 138 -8.64 -0.56 -3.25
N ALA A 139 -8.45 0.08 -4.41
CA ALA A 139 -9.37 1.09 -4.91
C ALA A 139 -10.77 0.49 -5.11
N HIS A 140 -10.88 -0.69 -5.73
CA HIS A 140 -12.12 -1.43 -5.86
C HIS A 140 -12.83 -1.61 -4.51
N ASP A 141 -12.13 -2.16 -3.53
CA ASP A 141 -12.72 -2.53 -2.24
C ASP A 141 -13.06 -1.33 -1.35
N LEU A 142 -12.28 -0.24 -1.43
CA LEU A 142 -12.45 0.92 -0.55
C LEU A 142 -13.33 2.02 -1.14
N ILE A 143 -13.25 2.25 -2.45
CA ILE A 143 -14.00 3.31 -3.12
C ILE A 143 -15.34 2.78 -3.64
N PHE A 144 -15.33 1.60 -4.26
CA PHE A 144 -16.46 1.15 -5.06
C PHE A 144 -17.36 0.17 -4.31
N SER A 145 -16.82 -0.75 -3.50
CA SER A 145 -17.66 -1.62 -2.65
C SER A 145 -18.45 -0.83 -1.61
N ASN A 146 -17.95 0.31 -1.13
CA ASN A 146 -18.70 1.22 -0.25
C ASN A 146 -19.85 1.98 -0.97
N ASN A 147 -19.80 2.07 -2.30
CA ASN A 147 -20.81 2.76 -3.11
C ASN A 147 -21.87 1.81 -3.70
N ASN A 148 -21.71 0.49 -3.53
CA ASN A 148 -22.58 -0.56 -4.10
C ASN A 148 -23.94 -0.75 -3.40
N ASN A 149 -24.42 0.23 -2.64
CA ASN A 149 -25.86 0.33 -2.38
C ASN A 149 -26.67 0.63 -3.67
N ASN A 150 -26.01 0.86 -4.81
CA ASN A 150 -26.63 0.93 -6.13
C ASN A 150 -26.13 -0.22 -7.03
N GLU A 151 -26.96 -1.24 -7.16
CA GLU A 151 -26.72 -2.44 -7.98
C GLU A 151 -26.44 -2.10 -9.46
N ASN A 152 -25.50 -2.84 -10.08
CA ASN A 152 -25.26 -3.05 -11.53
C ASN A 152 -24.00 -2.48 -12.21
N ASP A 153 -22.89 -2.20 -11.52
CA ASP A 153 -21.68 -1.76 -12.25
C ASP A 153 -20.64 -2.86 -12.55
N PHE A 154 -20.93 -3.65 -13.60
CA PHE A 154 -20.06 -4.70 -14.16
C PHE A 154 -18.78 -4.18 -14.86
N ARG A 155 -18.53 -2.86 -14.92
CA ARG A 155 -17.36 -2.28 -15.60
C ARG A 155 -16.02 -2.68 -14.96
N HIS A 156 -16.03 -3.07 -13.69
CA HIS A 156 -14.82 -3.29 -12.90
C HIS A 156 -14.24 -4.70 -13.02
N GLN A 157 -15.10 -5.72 -13.18
CA GLN A 157 -14.65 -7.08 -13.54
C GLN A 157 -13.86 -7.06 -14.86
N LYS A 158 -14.22 -6.16 -15.77
CA LYS A 158 -13.53 -5.98 -17.04
C LYS A 158 -12.14 -5.38 -16.85
N LEU A 159 -11.99 -4.30 -16.06
CA LEU A 159 -10.67 -3.73 -15.77
C LEU A 159 -9.76 -4.75 -15.06
N PHE A 160 -10.32 -5.48 -14.08
CA PHE A 160 -9.58 -6.53 -13.38
C PHE A 160 -9.13 -7.64 -14.33
N LYS A 161 -10.02 -8.08 -15.23
CA LYS A 161 -9.70 -9.08 -16.26
C LYS A 161 -8.64 -8.57 -17.24
N GLU A 162 -8.73 -7.32 -17.68
CA GLU A 162 -7.75 -6.70 -18.59
C GLU A 162 -6.38 -6.53 -17.95
N LEU A 163 -6.31 -6.13 -16.67
CA LEU A 163 -5.06 -6.09 -15.92
C LEU A 163 -4.48 -7.49 -15.72
N LYS A 164 -5.34 -8.46 -15.37
CA LYS A 164 -4.90 -9.84 -15.20
C LYS A 164 -4.32 -10.41 -16.49
N GLU A 165 -5.00 -10.26 -17.63
CA GLU A 165 -4.55 -10.75 -18.95
C GLU A 165 -3.27 -10.06 -19.46
N LYS A 166 -3.02 -8.81 -19.05
CA LYS A 166 -1.85 -8.05 -19.50
C LYS A 166 -0.59 -8.33 -18.68
N TYR A 167 -0.75 -8.69 -17.41
CA TYR A 167 0.35 -8.75 -16.45
C TYR A 167 0.59 -10.15 -15.87
N PHE A 168 -0.28 -11.14 -16.14
CA PHE A 168 -0.12 -12.57 -15.82
C PHE A 168 -0.39 -13.44 -17.04
#